data_AF-F0GWK3-F1
#
_entry.id   AF-F0GWK3-F1
#
_cell.length_a   1.000
_cell.length_b   1.000
_cell.length_c   1.000
_cell.angle_alpha   90.00
_cell.angle_beta   90.00
_cell.angle_gamma   90.00
#
_symmetry.space_group_name_H-M   'P 1'
#
loop_
_entity.id
_entity.type
_entity.pdbx_description
1 polymer ?
#
loop_
_entity_poly.entity_id
_entity_poly.type
_entity_poly.pdbx_seq_one_letter_code
_entity_poly.pdbx_strand_id
1 'polypeptide(L)'
;MKKKGFTLIELLVSLAIISLFVGALSLVFSFNFNILNSSYKEEREYKQASFAAMYIEEKIRKAQKITEIESLDSCNFILFVDGRKENSAYSQIRFSLENRHDEEEGYKVLYAYIDNNDKQSFKEGKVRIAILRDIFIYYDKENQTVEIVINNSSPKSRIKTFIKLEERL
;
A
#
# COMPACT_ATOMS: atom_id res chain seq x y z
N MET A 1 -58.97 -37.94 18.55
CA MET A 1 -58.43 -36.57 18.50
C MET A 1 -58.30 -36.16 17.03
N LYS A 2 -59.09 -35.18 16.54
CA LYS A 2 -58.94 -34.69 15.14
C LYS A 2 -57.60 -33.95 15.04
N LYS A 3 -56.69 -34.40 14.17
CA LYS A 3 -55.49 -33.64 13.83
C LYS A 3 -55.93 -32.37 13.12
N LYS A 4 -55.74 -31.20 13.76
CA LYS A 4 -55.96 -29.90 13.12
C LYS A 4 -54.81 -29.69 12.13
N GLY A 5 -55.05 -29.97 10.86
CA GLY A 5 -54.13 -29.60 9.77
C GLY A 5 -54.27 -28.13 9.43
N PHE A 6 -53.20 -27.51 8.95
CA PHE A 6 -53.25 -26.18 8.38
C PHE A 6 -54.07 -26.17 7.10
N THR A 7 -54.83 -25.11 6.89
CA THR A 7 -55.50 -24.86 5.61
C THR A 7 -54.47 -24.41 4.57
N LEU A 8 -54.77 -24.62 3.29
CA LEU A 8 -53.88 -24.24 2.19
C LEU A 8 -53.56 -22.74 2.20
N ILE A 9 -54.53 -21.89 2.57
CA ILE A 9 -54.34 -20.44 2.64
C ILE A 9 -53.41 -20.03 3.78
N GLU A 10 -53.51 -20.65 4.96
CA GLU A 10 -52.60 -20.40 6.08
C GLU A 10 -51.16 -20.79 5.73
N LEU A 11 -50.98 -21.87 4.95
CA LEU A 11 -49.68 -22.30 4.48
C LEU A 11 -49.07 -21.28 3.51
N LEU A 12 -49.85 -20.82 2.52
CA LEU A 12 -49.40 -19.82 1.54
C LEU A 12 -49.05 -18.49 2.20
N VAL A 13 -49.87 -18.02 3.14
CA VAL A 13 -49.61 -16.79 3.90
C VAL A 13 -48.35 -16.94 4.75
N SER A 14 -48.17 -18.07 5.44
CA SER A 14 -46.96 -18.33 6.22
C SER A 14 -45.70 -18.36 5.33
N LEU A 15 -45.78 -18.97 4.14
CA LEU A 15 -44.66 -19.02 3.20
C LEU A 15 -44.30 -17.63 2.66
N ALA A 16 -45.31 -16.81 2.35
CA ALA A 16 -45.11 -15.43 1.90
C ALA A 16 -44.43 -14.57 2.98
N ILE A 17 -44.85 -14.70 4.24
CA ILE A 17 -44.24 -14.01 5.37
C ILE A 17 -42.78 -14.44 5.54
N ILE A 18 -42.50 -15.75 5.53
CA ILE A 18 -41.12 -16.27 5.64
C ILE A 18 -40.25 -15.75 4.48
N SER A 19 -40.78 -15.73 3.25
CA SER A 19 -40.05 -15.23 2.08
C SER A 19 -39.67 -13.74 2.23
N LEU A 20 -40.59 -12.91 2.73
CA LEU A 20 -40.31 -11.50 3.03
C LEU A 20 -39.23 -11.35 4.11
N PHE A 21 -39.29 -12.15 5.18
CA PHE A 21 -38.28 -12.13 6.25
C PHE A 21 -36.90 -12.55 5.75
N VAL A 22 -36.82 -13.62 4.95
CA VAL A 22 -35.56 -14.07 4.36
C VAL A 22 -34.99 -12.99 3.44
N GLY A 23 -35.81 -12.36 2.59
CA GLY A 23 -35.38 -11.27 1.72
C GLY A 23 -34.84 -10.07 2.52
N ALA A 24 -35.55 -9.64 3.56
CA ALA A 24 -35.11 -8.56 4.43
C ALA A 24 -33.78 -8.88 5.13
N LEU A 25 -33.63 -10.10 5.66
CA LEU A 25 -32.39 -10.55 6.30
C LEU A 25 -31.24 -10.58 5.31
N SER A 26 -31.44 -11.11 4.09
CA SER A 26 -30.40 -11.13 3.05
C SER A 26 -29.92 -9.74 2.68
N LEU A 27 -30.81 -8.75 2.61
CA LEU A 27 -30.44 -7.35 2.35
C LEU A 27 -29.60 -6.77 3.48
N VAL A 28 -30.03 -6.97 4.74
CA VAL A 28 -29.28 -6.50 5.92
C VAL A 28 -27.89 -7.14 5.96
N PHE A 29 -27.78 -8.45 5.77
CA PHE A 29 -26.48 -9.12 5.76
C PHE A 29 -25.60 -8.64 4.61
N SER A 30 -26.12 -8.58 3.38
CA SER A 30 -25.34 -8.13 2.22
C SER A 30 -24.81 -6.71 2.41
N PHE A 31 -25.64 -5.80 2.91
CA PHE A 31 -25.22 -4.42 3.19
C PHE A 31 -24.10 -4.36 4.23
N ASN A 32 -24.24 -5.10 5.34
CA ASN A 32 -23.21 -5.15 6.38
C ASN A 32 -21.90 -5.78 5.88
N PHE A 33 -21.96 -6.86 5.11
CA PHE A 33 -20.77 -7.49 4.52
C PHE A 33 -20.07 -6.56 3.52
N ASN A 34 -20.83 -5.82 2.71
CA ASN A 34 -20.25 -4.87 1.76
C ASN A 34 -19.55 -3.72 2.49
N ILE A 35 -20.16 -3.17 3.55
CA ILE A 35 -19.51 -2.16 4.39
C ILE A 35 -18.25 -2.73 5.02
N LEU A 36 -18.31 -3.92 5.61
CA LEU A 36 -17.18 -4.56 6.27
C LEU A 36 -16.02 -4.77 5.27
N ASN A 37 -16.30 -5.27 4.08
CA ASN A 37 -15.30 -5.48 3.03
C ASN A 37 -14.69 -4.15 2.57
N SER A 38 -15.50 -3.10 2.41
CA SER A 38 -15.01 -1.76 2.06
C SER A 38 -14.07 -1.22 3.15
N SER A 39 -14.50 -1.27 4.41
CA SER A 39 -13.68 -0.83 5.55
C SER A 39 -12.39 -1.63 5.67
N TYR A 40 -12.43 -2.94 5.46
CA TYR A 40 -11.25 -3.79 5.46
C TYR A 40 -10.27 -3.41 4.35
N LYS A 41 -10.77 -3.15 3.14
CA LYS A 41 -9.95 -2.72 2.00
C LYS A 41 -9.30 -1.37 2.25
N GLU A 42 -10.07 -0.40 2.73
CA GLU A 42 -9.57 0.94 3.09
C GLU A 42 -8.49 0.89 4.17
N GLU A 43 -8.71 0.12 5.23
CA GLU A 43 -7.75 -0.06 6.32
C GLU A 43 -6.46 -0.75 5.83
N ARG A 44 -6.58 -1.76 4.96
CA ARG A 44 -5.43 -2.43 4.35
C ARG A 44 -4.62 -1.46 3.50
N GLU A 45 -5.27 -0.65 2.66
CA GLU A 45 -4.61 0.36 1.84
C GLU A 45 -3.87 1.39 2.70
N TYR A 46 -4.53 1.92 3.73
CA TYR A 46 -3.94 2.88 4.65
C TYR A 46 -2.71 2.31 5.37
N LYS A 47 -2.76 1.05 5.83
CA LYS A 47 -1.62 0.38 6.45
C LYS A 47 -0.44 0.19 5.49
N GLN A 48 -0.71 -0.20 4.24
CA GLN A 48 0.33 -0.35 3.22
C GLN A 48 1.01 0.99 2.91
N ALA A 49 0.22 2.06 2.74
CA ALA A 49 0.74 3.41 2.54
C ALA A 49 1.58 3.87 3.75
N SER A 50 1.07 3.67 4.97
CA SER A 50 1.74 4.08 6.21
C SER A 50 3.07 3.36 6.39
N PHE A 51 3.08 2.05 6.15
CA PHE A 51 4.31 1.25 6.21
C PHE A 51 5.33 1.69 5.16
N ALA A 52 4.89 1.96 3.92
CA ALA A 52 5.76 2.46 2.86
C ALA A 52 6.38 3.82 3.21
N ALA A 53 5.57 4.77 3.70
CA ALA A 53 6.06 6.09 4.13
C ALA A 53 7.12 5.96 5.23
N MET A 54 6.82 5.15 6.26
CA MET A 54 7.76 4.94 7.37
C MET A 54 9.06 4.27 6.92
N TYR A 55 8.97 3.27 6.03
CA TYR A 55 10.15 2.59 5.49
C TYR A 55 11.03 3.55 4.69
N ILE A 56 10.43 4.34 3.78
CA ILE A 56 11.17 5.30 2.96
C ILE A 56 11.81 6.38 3.84
N GLU A 57 11.04 6.93 4.79
CA GLU A 57 11.53 7.92 5.74
C GLU A 57 12.70 7.38 6.57
N GLU A 58 12.62 6.14 7.06
CA GLU A 58 13.72 5.48 7.78
C GLU A 58 14.98 5.40 6.90
N LYS A 59 14.86 5.08 5.61
CA LYS A 59 16.01 5.03 4.70
C LYS A 59 16.59 6.40 4.43
N ILE A 60 15.75 7.41 4.21
CA ILE A 60 16.19 8.80 4.02
C ILE A 60 16.94 9.29 5.25
N ARG A 61 16.40 9.07 6.46
CA ARG A 61 17.04 9.52 7.72
C ARG A 61 18.36 8.80 8.04
N LYS A 62 18.56 7.61 7.48
CA LYS A 62 19.81 6.83 7.61
C LYS A 62 20.78 7.05 6.44
N ALA A 63 20.40 7.85 5.45
CA ALA A 63 21.26 8.12 4.32
C ALA A 63 22.41 9.04 4.74
N GLN A 64 23.62 8.66 4.34
CA GLN A 64 24.84 9.48 4.46
C GLN A 64 24.93 10.48 3.30
N LYS A 65 24.33 10.14 2.16
CA LYS A 65 24.30 10.99 0.97
C LYS A 65 23.03 10.71 0.17
N ILE A 66 22.46 11.76 -0.41
CA ILE A 66 21.39 11.66 -1.40
C ILE A 66 21.91 12.26 -2.71
N THR A 67 21.76 11.55 -3.81
CA THR A 67 22.16 12.04 -5.14
C THR A 67 20.96 12.00 -6.07
N GLU A 68 20.68 13.13 -6.69
CA GLU A 68 19.63 13.23 -7.71
C GLU A 68 20.00 12.40 -8.93
N ILE A 69 18.99 11.79 -9.55
CA ILE A 69 19.10 11.04 -10.79
C ILE A 69 18.09 11.58 -11.79
N GLU A 70 18.48 11.64 -13.06
CA GLU A 70 17.56 12.01 -14.11
C GLU A 70 16.53 10.89 -14.31
N SER A 71 15.27 11.23 -14.00
CA SER A 71 14.07 10.53 -14.45
C SER A 71 13.89 9.05 -14.02
N LEU A 72 13.21 8.86 -12.89
CA LEU A 72 12.32 7.70 -12.70
C LEU A 72 10.92 8.20 -12.33
N ASP A 73 9.90 7.53 -12.89
CA ASP A 73 8.48 7.88 -12.75
C ASP A 73 7.99 8.06 -11.29
N SER A 74 8.69 7.47 -10.32
CA SER A 74 8.30 7.48 -8.90
C SER A 74 9.34 8.06 -7.93
N CYS A 75 10.62 8.21 -8.32
CA CYS A 75 11.70 8.59 -7.40
C CYS A 75 12.88 9.25 -8.13
N ASN A 76 13.20 10.51 -7.85
CA ASN A 76 14.28 11.24 -8.54
C ASN A 76 15.65 11.18 -7.84
N PHE A 77 15.87 10.26 -6.90
CA PHE A 77 17.17 10.16 -6.21
C PHE A 77 17.58 8.73 -5.86
N ILE A 78 18.86 8.58 -5.51
CA ILE A 78 19.46 7.39 -4.89
C ILE A 78 19.97 7.76 -3.50
N LEU A 79 19.71 6.88 -2.54
CA LEU A 79 20.23 6.98 -1.18
C LEU A 79 21.51 6.16 -1.03
N PHE A 80 22.51 6.72 -0.37
CA PHE A 80 23.71 6.00 0.05
C PHE A 80 23.63 5.78 1.55
N VAL A 81 23.56 4.52 1.98
CA VAL A 81 23.57 4.12 3.40
C VAL A 81 24.82 3.31 3.69
N ASP A 82 25.23 3.26 4.95
CA ASP A 82 26.38 2.45 5.35
C ASP A 82 26.19 0.98 4.96
N GLY A 83 27.24 0.41 4.39
CA GLY A 83 27.21 -0.95 3.87
C GLY A 83 26.95 -1.97 4.98
N ARG A 84 26.10 -2.98 4.69
CA ARG A 84 25.80 -4.07 5.65
C ARG A 84 26.94 -5.07 5.85
N LYS A 85 27.97 -5.05 4.99
CA LYS A 85 29.11 -5.98 5.06
C LYS A 85 30.36 -5.22 5.50
N GLU A 86 31.21 -5.88 6.29
CA GLU A 86 32.48 -5.35 6.82
C GLU A 86 33.42 -4.73 5.75
N ASN A 87 33.21 -5.00 4.46
CA ASN A 87 34.03 -4.49 3.37
C ASN A 87 33.31 -3.54 2.39
N SER A 88 31.98 -3.36 2.49
CA SER A 88 31.26 -2.46 1.59
C SER A 88 31.27 -1.04 2.13
N ALA A 89 31.88 -0.10 1.40
CA ALA A 89 31.91 1.31 1.79
C ALA A 89 30.49 1.90 1.91
N TYR A 90 29.59 1.60 0.94
CA TYR A 90 28.20 2.07 0.93
C TYR A 90 27.28 1.08 0.21
N SER A 91 26.01 1.02 0.64
CA SER A 91 24.90 0.42 -0.10
C SER A 91 24.05 1.52 -0.74
N GLN A 92 23.69 1.34 -2.01
CA GLN A 92 22.79 2.22 -2.74
C GLN A 92 21.36 1.70 -2.62
N ILE A 93 20.40 2.58 -2.30
CA ILE A 93 18.98 2.24 -2.25
C ILE A 93 18.23 3.11 -3.26
N ARG A 94 17.44 2.45 -4.11
CA ARG A 94 16.53 3.08 -5.07
C ARG A 94 15.12 2.53 -4.90
N PHE A 95 14.12 3.39 -5.00
CA PHE A 95 12.71 3.01 -4.95
C PHE A 95 12.09 2.98 -6.35
N SER A 96 11.28 1.97 -6.63
CA SER A 96 10.55 1.86 -7.90
C SER A 96 9.20 1.20 -7.70
N LEU A 97 8.23 1.66 -8.47
CA LEU A 97 6.86 1.15 -8.47
C LEU A 97 6.63 0.30 -9.72
N GLU A 98 6.27 -0.98 -9.53
CA GLU A 98 6.12 -1.93 -10.63
C GLU A 98 4.73 -2.54 -10.72
N ASN A 99 4.25 -2.73 -11.94
CA ASN A 99 3.02 -3.49 -12.20
C ASN A 99 3.28 -4.98 -11.96
N ARG A 100 2.32 -5.66 -11.30
CA ARG A 100 2.26 -7.12 -11.24
C ARG A 100 0.93 -7.60 -11.78
N HIS A 101 0.96 -8.70 -12.54
CA HIS A 101 -0.26 -9.31 -13.08
C HIS A 101 -1.22 -9.83 -12.01
N ASP A 102 -0.72 -10.14 -10.81
CA ASP A 102 -1.53 -10.71 -9.71
C ASP A 102 -2.23 -9.66 -8.85
N GLU A 103 -1.92 -8.37 -9.03
CA GLU A 103 -2.50 -7.31 -8.21
C GLU A 103 -3.77 -6.75 -8.87
N GLU A 104 -4.70 -6.27 -8.06
CA GLU A 104 -5.92 -5.62 -8.56
C GLU A 104 -5.59 -4.45 -9.50
N GLU A 105 -6.45 -4.19 -10.47
CA GLU A 105 -6.27 -3.10 -11.43
C GLU A 105 -6.07 -1.75 -10.71
N GLY A 106 -5.02 -1.03 -11.10
CA GLY A 106 -4.63 0.23 -10.48
C GLY A 106 -3.75 0.11 -9.23
N TYR A 107 -3.37 -1.10 -8.81
CA TYR A 107 -2.35 -1.31 -7.78
C TYR A 107 -1.04 -1.82 -8.36
N LYS A 108 0.05 -1.39 -7.73
CA LYS A 108 1.42 -1.68 -8.10
C LYS A 108 2.22 -2.01 -6.85
N VAL A 109 3.35 -2.69 -7.02
CA VAL A 109 4.21 -3.09 -5.93
C VAL A 109 5.40 -2.15 -5.83
N LEU A 110 5.57 -1.54 -4.66
CA LEU A 110 6.75 -0.75 -4.34
C LEU A 110 7.91 -1.69 -3.96
N TYR A 111 9.04 -1.52 -4.65
CA TYR A 111 10.28 -2.22 -4.38
C TYR A 111 11.38 -1.25 -3.95
N ALA A 112 12.21 -1.69 -3.01
CA ALA A 112 13.55 -1.15 -2.81
C ALA A 112 14.56 -2.05 -3.52
N TYR A 113 15.35 -1.41 -4.36
CA TYR A 113 16.50 -1.98 -5.03
C TYR A 113 17.74 -1.60 -4.26
N ILE A 114 18.49 -2.60 -3.79
CA ILE A 114 19.67 -2.43 -2.96
C ILE A 114 20.87 -2.96 -3.71
N ASP A 115 21.81 -2.08 -4.02
CA ASP A 115 23.08 -2.44 -4.66
C ASP A 115 24.25 -2.21 -3.69
N ASN A 116 25.23 -3.12 -3.70
CA ASN A 116 26.46 -3.00 -2.93
C ASN A 116 27.60 -2.82 -3.93
N ASN A 117 28.22 -1.63 -3.95
CA ASN A 117 29.24 -1.24 -4.92
C ASN A 117 30.55 -2.06 -4.91
N ASP A 118 30.64 -3.13 -4.14
CA ASP A 118 31.94 -3.68 -3.74
C ASP A 118 32.49 -4.78 -4.65
N LYS A 119 31.71 -5.47 -5.50
CA LYS A 119 32.27 -6.48 -6.45
C LYS A 119 31.46 -6.65 -7.74
N GLN A 120 32.19 -6.87 -8.84
CA GLN A 120 31.80 -7.27 -10.22
C GLN A 120 30.83 -8.47 -10.35
N SER A 121 30.25 -8.98 -9.27
CA SER A 121 29.26 -10.06 -9.25
C SER A 121 27.92 -9.48 -8.81
N PHE A 122 27.26 -8.83 -9.77
CA PHE A 122 26.02 -8.08 -9.62
C PHE A 122 24.84 -8.99 -9.27
N LYS A 123 24.25 -8.80 -8.09
CA LYS A 123 22.84 -9.16 -7.82
C LYS A 123 22.22 -8.02 -7.02
N GLU A 124 21.56 -7.10 -7.73
CA GLU A 124 20.70 -6.09 -7.14
C GLU A 124 19.67 -6.79 -6.23
N GLY A 125 19.72 -6.49 -4.94
CA GLY A 125 18.78 -7.04 -3.96
C GLY A 125 17.44 -6.36 -4.12
N LYS A 126 16.42 -7.09 -4.58
CA LYS A 126 15.05 -6.58 -4.72
C LYS A 126 14.22 -6.92 -3.48
N VAL A 127 13.78 -5.90 -2.76
CA VAL A 127 12.97 -6.03 -1.54
C VAL A 127 11.56 -5.47 -1.80
N ARG A 128 10.54 -6.31 -1.63
CA ARG A 128 9.13 -5.88 -1.68
C ARG A 128 8.80 -5.08 -0.42
N ILE A 129 8.24 -3.88 -0.58
CA ILE A 129 7.86 -3.01 0.53
C ILE A 129 6.35 -3.05 0.75
N ALA A 130 5.58 -2.60 -0.24
CA ALA A 130 4.14 -2.43 -0.10
C ALA A 130 3.41 -2.52 -1.44
N ILE A 131 2.09 -2.70 -1.39
CA ILE A 131 1.20 -2.57 -2.56
C ILE A 131 0.52 -1.19 -2.48
N LEU A 132 0.70 -0.36 -3.50
CA LEU A 132 0.26 1.03 -3.56
C LEU A 132 -0.39 1.33 -4.92
N ARG A 133 -1.23 2.35 -5.01
CA ARG A 133 -1.80 2.81 -6.29
C ARG A 133 -0.81 3.64 -7.07
N ASP A 134 -0.25 4.63 -6.38
CA ASP A 134 0.73 5.56 -6.91
C ASP A 134 1.67 6.03 -5.78
N ILE A 135 2.88 6.43 -6.17
CA ILE A 135 3.85 7.04 -5.28
C ILE A 135 4.71 8.04 -6.04
N PHE A 136 4.98 9.17 -5.40
CA PHE A 136 5.91 10.18 -5.86
C PHE A 136 6.85 10.54 -4.71
N ILE A 137 8.14 10.32 -4.91
CA ILE A 137 9.20 10.64 -3.95
C ILE A 137 10.15 11.61 -4.63
N TYR A 138 10.20 12.84 -4.14
CA TYR A 138 10.93 13.92 -4.78
C TYR A 138 11.91 14.58 -3.82
N TYR A 139 13.18 14.55 -4.18
CA TYR A 139 14.25 15.29 -3.52
C TYR A 139 14.45 16.62 -4.22
N ASP A 140 14.28 17.70 -3.44
CA ASP A 140 14.64 19.06 -3.79
C ASP A 140 16.01 19.39 -3.18
N LYS A 141 17.01 19.51 -4.05
CA LYS A 141 18.40 19.80 -3.67
C LYS A 141 18.60 21.24 -3.19
N GLU A 142 17.84 22.20 -3.71
CA GLU A 142 17.99 23.60 -3.32
C GLU A 142 17.49 23.82 -1.90
N ASN A 143 16.35 23.21 -1.57
CA ASN A 143 15.73 23.33 -0.25
C ASN A 143 16.17 22.25 0.75
N GLN A 144 16.96 21.26 0.30
CA GLN A 144 17.37 20.09 1.10
C GLN A 144 16.16 19.38 1.73
N THR A 145 15.13 19.13 0.92
CA THR A 145 13.89 18.49 1.36
C THR A 145 13.52 17.29 0.51
N VAL A 146 12.90 16.28 1.13
CA VAL A 146 12.23 15.19 0.41
C VAL A 146 10.74 15.27 0.65
N GLU A 147 9.97 15.36 -0.43
CA GLU A 147 8.52 15.19 -0.43
C GLU A 147 8.17 13.75 -0.79
N ILE A 148 7.27 13.15 -0.01
CA ILE A 148 6.73 11.80 -0.27
C ILE A 148 5.22 11.93 -0.36
N VAL A 149 4.66 11.54 -1.50
CA VAL A 149 3.22 11.45 -1.74
C VAL A 149 2.87 10.03 -2.12
N ILE A 150 2.00 9.38 -1.34
CA ILE A 150 1.54 8.02 -1.57
C ILE A 150 0.04 8.04 -1.79
N ASN A 151 -0.45 7.25 -2.75
CA ASN A 151 -1.87 7.08 -3.07
C ASN A 151 -2.59 8.42 -3.27
N ASN A 152 -1.99 9.35 -4.02
CA ASN A 152 -2.57 10.64 -4.36
C ASN A 152 -3.95 10.50 -5.03
N SER A 153 -4.17 9.40 -5.76
CA SER A 153 -5.47 9.04 -6.36
C SER A 153 -6.55 8.57 -5.37
N SER A 154 -6.19 8.25 -4.12
CA SER A 154 -7.11 7.71 -3.10
C SER A 154 -7.08 8.56 -1.81
N PRO A 155 -7.98 9.55 -1.66
CA PRO A 155 -7.96 10.49 -0.52
C PRO A 155 -7.98 9.82 0.86
N LYS A 156 -8.64 8.66 0.99
CA LYS A 156 -8.77 7.93 2.26
C LYS A 156 -7.48 7.24 2.72
N SER A 157 -6.59 6.91 1.79
CA SER A 157 -5.30 6.25 2.09
C SER A 157 -4.10 7.10 1.71
N ARG A 158 -4.35 8.37 1.35
CA ARG A 158 -3.31 9.30 0.92
C ARG A 158 -2.42 9.65 2.09
N ILE A 159 -1.11 9.52 1.88
CA ILE A 159 -0.10 10.00 2.81
C ILE A 159 0.75 11.04 2.11
N LYS A 160 0.93 12.17 2.78
CA LYS A 160 1.81 13.24 2.33
C LYS A 160 2.74 13.59 3.49
N THR A 161 4.03 13.39 3.29
CA THR A 161 5.05 13.76 4.28
C THR A 161 6.16 14.57 3.62
N PHE A 162 6.79 15.40 4.43
CA PHE A 162 7.89 16.27 4.05
C PHE A 162 9.00 16.09 5.06
N ILE A 163 10.19 15.79 4.56
CA ILE A 163 11.37 15.56 5.37
C ILE A 163 12.36 16.67 5.05
N LYS A 164 12.71 17.48 6.05
CA LYS A 164 13.85 18.39 5.96
C LYS A 164 15.11 17.62 6.35
N LEU A 165 16.14 17.66 5.51
CA LEU A 165 17.33 16.83 5.68
C LEU A 165 18.35 17.46 6.65
N GLU A 166 18.18 18.75 6.99
CA GLU A 166 19.10 19.54 7.81
C GLU A 166 20.54 19.50 7.24
N GLU A 167 21.55 20.11 7.89
CA GLU A 167 22.95 20.11 7.41
C GLU A 167 23.64 18.71 7.48
N ARG A 168 22.86 17.62 7.46
CA ARG A 168 23.34 16.25 7.68
C ARG A 168 23.90 15.58 6.41
N LEU A 169 23.80 16.25 5.26
CA LEU A 169 24.19 15.74 3.94
C LEU A 169 25.19 16.67 3.25
#